data_AF-A0AAU0MRE3-F1
#
_entry.id   AF-A0AAU0MRE3-F1
#
_cell.length_a   1.000
_cell.length_b   1.000
_cell.length_c   1.000
_cell.angle_alpha   90.00
_cell.angle_beta   90.00
_cell.angle_gamma   90.00
#
_symmetry.space_group_name_H-M   'P 1'
#
loop_
_entity.id
_entity.type
_entity.pdbx_description
1 polymer ?
#
loop_
_entity_poly.entity_id
_entity_poly.type
_entity_poly.pdbx_seq_one_letter_code
_entity_poly.pdbx_strand_id
1 'polypeptide(L)'
;MTNTTYTLNLAFDIDQVTRSLQYEFSSPEGSPLHSEGRLAGTCHFDVGDRLKIALTAKGNKKDKMEITVTDMTLVSICTLRPGKYDLSPFDPYNASVRATDWDAPVYTTKKKRTKAVTRALQPLYVTAPNGQWEMSGYLSVMIRKTDDKGQIHTIPRLFYFDPESSAGNGGDVPD
;
A
#
# COMPACT_ATOMS: atom_id res chain seq x y z
N MET A 1 11.81 -20.46 -11.08
CA MET A 1 10.56 -19.69 -10.99
C MET A 1 10.92 -18.22 -11.16
N THR A 2 10.16 -17.47 -11.94
CA THR A 2 10.39 -16.05 -12.17
C THR A 2 9.71 -15.26 -11.05
N ASN A 3 10.49 -14.58 -10.21
CA ASN A 3 9.92 -13.79 -9.13
C ASN A 3 9.10 -12.63 -9.71
N THR A 4 7.84 -12.55 -9.31
CA THR A 4 6.90 -11.53 -9.76
C THR A 4 7.04 -10.29 -8.90
N THR A 5 6.89 -9.12 -9.53
CA THR A 5 6.86 -7.83 -8.82
C THR A 5 5.44 -7.27 -8.84
N TYR A 6 4.79 -7.31 -7.69
CA TYR A 6 3.49 -6.71 -7.45
C TYR A 6 3.63 -5.25 -7.04
N THR A 7 2.58 -4.47 -7.26
CA THR A 7 2.49 -3.09 -6.78
C THR A 7 1.19 -2.91 -6.00
N LEU A 8 1.29 -2.48 -4.74
CA LEU A 8 0.20 -1.90 -3.99
C LEU A 8 0.08 -0.43 -4.36
N ASN A 9 -0.95 -0.11 -5.15
CA ASN A 9 -1.26 1.25 -5.58
C ASN A 9 -2.23 1.86 -4.59
N LEU A 10 -1.82 2.93 -3.93
CA LEU A 10 -2.63 3.69 -2.99
C LEU A 10 -3.01 5.03 -3.59
N ALA A 11 -4.22 5.51 -3.29
CA ALA A 11 -4.64 6.83 -3.69
C ALA A 11 -5.52 7.52 -2.66
N PHE A 12 -5.38 8.85 -2.58
CA PHE A 12 -6.27 9.71 -1.82
C PHE A 12 -6.43 11.06 -2.51
N ASP A 13 -7.50 11.77 -2.18
CA ASP A 13 -7.68 13.18 -2.50
C ASP A 13 -7.32 14.03 -1.28
N ILE A 14 -6.54 15.10 -1.47
CA ILE A 14 -6.10 15.99 -0.38
C ILE A 14 -7.26 16.68 0.35
N ASP A 15 -8.44 16.75 -0.28
CA ASP A 15 -9.66 17.37 0.26
C ASP A 15 -10.66 16.32 0.76
N GLN A 16 -10.36 15.02 0.65
CA GLN A 16 -11.28 14.00 1.11
C GLN A 16 -11.48 14.10 2.64
N VAL A 17 -12.72 13.84 3.07
CA VAL A 17 -13.11 13.85 4.48
C VAL A 17 -12.69 12.54 5.17
N THR A 18 -12.83 11.42 4.46
CA THR A 18 -12.51 10.08 4.97
C THR A 18 -11.00 9.87 5.11
N ARG A 19 -10.61 8.95 5.99
CA ARG A 19 -9.19 8.56 6.15
C ARG A 19 -8.84 7.29 5.38
N SER A 20 -9.79 6.68 4.71
CA SER A 20 -9.58 5.49 3.89
C SER A 20 -8.85 5.83 2.60
N LEU A 21 -7.79 5.07 2.29
CA LEU A 21 -7.13 5.08 1.00
C LEU A 21 -7.92 4.20 0.04
N GLN A 22 -7.98 4.63 -1.21
CA GLN A 22 -8.25 3.71 -2.31
C GLN A 22 -7.01 2.85 -2.51
N TYR A 23 -7.18 1.55 -2.69
CA TYR A 23 -6.07 0.62 -2.91
C TYR A 23 -6.36 -0.30 -4.10
N GLU A 24 -5.31 -0.75 -4.76
CA GLU A 24 -5.36 -1.73 -5.85
C GLU A 24 -4.03 -2.48 -5.91
N PHE A 25 -4.08 -3.82 -5.90
CA PHE A 25 -2.92 -4.63 -6.22
C PHE A 25 -2.83 -4.83 -7.73
N SER A 26 -1.65 -4.63 -8.30
CA SER A 26 -1.38 -4.91 -9.71
C SER A 26 -0.11 -5.74 -9.90
N SER A 27 -0.09 -6.55 -10.96
CA SER A 27 1.08 -7.30 -11.42
C SER A 27 1.30 -7.07 -12.92
N PRO A 28 2.48 -7.41 -13.47
CA PRO A 28 2.73 -7.35 -14.92
C PRO A 28 1.77 -8.22 -15.75
N GLU A 29 1.21 -9.26 -15.13
CA GLU A 29 0.33 -10.25 -15.78
C GLU A 29 -1.16 -9.91 -15.62
N GLY A 30 -1.49 -8.84 -14.89
CA GLY A 30 -2.86 -8.41 -14.63
C GLY A 30 -3.18 -8.30 -13.15
N SER A 31 -4.46 -8.43 -12.80
CA SER A 31 -4.90 -8.44 -11.41
C SER A 31 -4.34 -9.67 -10.70
N PRO A 32 -3.61 -9.51 -9.58
CA PRO A 32 -3.10 -10.63 -8.80
C PRO A 32 -4.15 -11.22 -7.85
N LEU A 33 -5.37 -10.69 -7.88
CA LEU A 33 -6.48 -11.16 -7.05
C LEU A 33 -7.14 -12.36 -7.71
N HIS A 34 -7.35 -13.42 -6.94
CA HIS A 34 -8.21 -14.51 -7.35
C HIS A 34 -9.63 -14.00 -7.58
N SER A 35 -10.21 -14.31 -8.75
CA SER A 35 -11.55 -13.87 -9.13
C SER A 35 -12.66 -14.81 -8.66
N GLU A 36 -12.33 -16.07 -8.35
CA GLU A 36 -13.31 -17.13 -8.08
C GLU A 36 -12.83 -18.12 -7.00
N GLY A 37 -13.76 -18.92 -6.47
CA GLY A 37 -13.48 -19.99 -5.51
C GLY A 37 -13.30 -19.51 -4.06
N ARG A 38 -12.83 -20.42 -3.20
CA ARG A 38 -12.65 -20.17 -1.74
C ARG A 38 -11.63 -19.07 -1.42
N LEU A 39 -10.80 -18.71 -2.40
CA LEU A 39 -9.74 -17.73 -2.30
C LEU A 39 -10.08 -16.43 -3.04
N ALA A 40 -11.30 -16.26 -3.55
CA ALA A 40 -11.69 -15.05 -4.26
C ALA A 40 -11.42 -13.79 -3.41
N GLY A 41 -10.81 -12.77 -4.03
CA GLY A 41 -10.40 -11.53 -3.35
C GLY A 41 -9.05 -11.59 -2.65
N THR A 42 -8.37 -12.74 -2.64
CA THR A 42 -7.03 -12.88 -2.06
C THR A 42 -5.92 -12.66 -3.09
N CYS A 43 -4.80 -12.09 -2.65
CA CYS A 43 -3.57 -12.04 -3.44
C CYS A 43 -2.71 -13.27 -3.16
N HIS A 44 -2.22 -13.91 -4.22
CA HIS A 44 -1.22 -14.96 -4.13
C HIS A 44 0.19 -14.40 -4.28
N PHE A 45 1.08 -14.82 -3.38
CA PHE A 45 2.50 -14.50 -3.41
C PHE A 45 3.34 -15.78 -3.28
N ASP A 46 4.40 -15.86 -4.07
CA ASP A 46 5.44 -16.88 -3.97
C ASP A 46 6.68 -16.34 -3.23
N VAL A 47 7.46 -17.24 -2.64
CA VAL A 47 8.72 -16.88 -1.97
C VAL A 47 9.67 -16.21 -2.98
N GLY A 48 10.19 -15.05 -2.59
CA GLY A 48 11.08 -14.25 -3.43
C GLY A 48 10.37 -13.21 -4.29
N ASP A 49 9.04 -13.20 -4.32
CA ASP A 49 8.26 -12.13 -4.92
C ASP A 49 8.49 -10.80 -4.20
N ARG A 50 8.14 -9.72 -4.89
CA ARG A 50 8.38 -8.35 -4.44
C ARG A 50 7.09 -7.56 -4.43
N LEU A 51 6.80 -6.89 -3.32
CA LEU A 51 5.73 -5.90 -3.22
C LEU A 51 6.31 -4.49 -3.23
N LYS A 52 6.02 -3.73 -4.28
CA LYS A 52 6.28 -2.29 -4.34
C LYS A 52 5.08 -1.50 -3.84
N ILE A 53 5.33 -0.33 -3.27
CA ILE A 53 4.26 0.56 -2.80
C ILE A 53 4.32 1.85 -3.62
N ALA A 54 3.20 2.22 -4.23
CA ALA A 54 3.06 3.45 -4.98
C ALA A 54 1.90 4.28 -4.43
N LEU A 55 2.12 5.58 -4.24
CA LEU A 55 1.13 6.52 -3.73
C LEU A 55 0.78 7.56 -4.79
N THR A 56 -0.51 7.79 -4.97
CA THR A 56 -1.07 8.86 -5.80
C THR A 56 -1.91 9.80 -4.93
N ALA A 57 -1.44 11.01 -4.70
CA ALA A 57 -2.29 12.08 -4.16
C ALA A 57 -2.92 12.88 -5.31
N LYS A 58 -4.18 13.27 -5.14
CA LYS A 58 -4.92 14.13 -6.08
C LYS A 58 -5.43 15.37 -5.35
N GLY A 59 -5.49 16.49 -6.05
CA GLY A 59 -6.04 17.72 -5.49
C GLY A 59 -6.41 18.73 -6.56
N ASN A 60 -7.00 19.85 -6.17
CA ASN A 60 -7.29 20.91 -7.12
C ASN A 60 -6.02 21.73 -7.40
N LYS A 61 -5.88 22.18 -8.65
CA LYS A 61 -4.72 22.98 -9.08
C LYS A 61 -4.54 24.25 -8.23
N LYS A 62 -5.65 24.85 -7.79
CA LYS A 62 -5.66 26.08 -6.99
C LYS A 62 -4.99 25.90 -5.63
N ASP A 63 -5.02 24.69 -5.06
CA ASP A 63 -4.54 24.44 -3.69
C ASP A 63 -3.00 24.40 -3.61
N LYS A 64 -2.31 24.44 -4.77
CA LYS A 64 -0.84 24.36 -4.90
C LYS A 64 -0.25 23.34 -3.93
N MET A 65 -0.75 22.11 -4.02
CA MET A 65 -0.42 21.07 -3.06
C MET A 65 1.03 20.61 -3.20
N GLU A 66 1.68 20.41 -2.06
CA GLU A 66 2.91 19.65 -1.89
C GLU A 66 2.63 18.53 -0.88
N ILE A 67 3.15 17.34 -1.15
CA ILE A 67 3.04 16.19 -0.25
C ILE A 67 4.42 15.72 0.19
N THR A 68 4.52 15.20 1.40
CA THR A 68 5.70 14.47 1.89
C THR A 68 5.21 13.28 2.68
N VAL A 69 5.52 12.08 2.21
CA VAL A 69 5.23 10.85 2.96
C VAL A 69 6.29 10.72 4.04
N THR A 70 5.87 10.59 5.29
CA THR A 70 6.80 10.45 6.42
C THR A 70 7.02 8.99 6.75
N ASP A 71 5.95 8.19 6.75
CA ASP A 71 6.04 6.75 6.86
C ASP A 71 4.79 6.06 6.32
N MET A 72 4.96 4.77 6.05
CA MET A 72 3.86 3.84 5.91
C MET A 72 4.18 2.59 6.72
N THR A 73 3.20 2.08 7.46
CA THR A 73 3.30 0.81 8.18
C THR A 73 2.28 -0.15 7.59
N LEU A 74 2.73 -1.28 7.07
CA LEU A 74 1.87 -2.43 6.78
C LEU A 74 1.80 -3.31 8.01
N VAL A 75 0.61 -3.82 8.31
CA VAL A 75 0.34 -4.73 9.42
C VAL A 75 -0.28 -5.98 8.84
N SER A 76 0.28 -7.13 9.22
CA SER A 76 -0.16 -8.46 8.83
C SER A 76 -0.73 -9.19 10.04
N ILE A 77 -1.84 -9.89 9.84
CA ILE A 77 -2.46 -10.75 10.85
C ILE A 77 -2.53 -12.14 10.23
N CYS A 78 -1.73 -13.09 10.74
CA CYS A 78 -1.81 -14.47 10.29
C CYS A 78 -3.17 -15.06 10.68
N THR A 79 -3.91 -15.57 9.69
CA THR A 79 -5.24 -16.18 9.89
C THR A 79 -5.16 -17.67 10.16
N LEU A 80 -3.99 -18.28 9.97
CA LEU A 80 -3.71 -19.68 10.30
C LEU A 80 -3.18 -19.82 11.73
N ARG A 81 -3.04 -21.07 12.20
CA ARG A 81 -2.65 -21.38 13.60
C ARG A 81 -1.35 -20.65 14.01
N PRO A 82 -1.42 -19.71 14.96
CA PRO A 82 -0.23 -19.01 15.46
C PRO A 82 0.81 -19.99 16.02
N GLY A 83 2.09 -19.75 15.74
CA GLY A 83 3.21 -20.59 16.19
C GLY A 83 3.68 -21.67 15.19
N LYS A 84 2.92 -21.94 14.13
CA LYS A 84 3.35 -22.77 12.99
C LYS A 84 3.76 -21.94 11.76
N TYR A 85 3.33 -20.69 11.70
CA TYR A 85 3.50 -19.79 10.54
C TYR A 85 4.10 -18.46 10.96
N ASP A 86 4.76 -17.80 10.00
CA ASP A 86 5.36 -16.48 10.12
C ASP A 86 4.32 -15.41 10.48
N LEU A 87 4.71 -14.38 11.25
CA LEU A 87 3.78 -13.31 11.65
C LEU A 87 3.37 -12.41 10.47
N SER A 88 4.24 -12.27 9.47
CA SER A 88 3.99 -11.50 8.24
C SER A 88 4.58 -12.25 7.04
N PRO A 89 4.04 -12.08 5.82
CA PRO A 89 4.68 -12.59 4.61
C PRO A 89 6.08 -11.99 4.37
N PHE A 90 6.40 -10.85 4.99
CA PHE A 90 7.65 -10.11 4.79
C PHE A 90 8.66 -10.27 5.93
N ASP A 91 8.21 -10.71 7.10
CA ASP A 91 9.04 -10.87 8.30
C ASP A 91 8.46 -11.98 9.20
N PRO A 92 9.23 -13.04 9.51
CA PRO A 92 8.76 -14.14 10.34
C PRO A 92 8.44 -13.75 11.78
N TYR A 93 9.10 -12.72 12.32
CA TYR A 93 9.04 -12.36 13.74
C TYR A 93 8.28 -11.07 14.02
N ASN A 94 7.96 -10.29 12.99
CA ASN A 94 7.25 -9.02 13.15
C ASN A 94 5.96 -9.00 12.32
N ALA A 95 4.84 -8.71 12.98
CA ALA A 95 3.56 -8.52 12.30
C ALA A 95 3.50 -7.22 11.48
N SER A 96 4.44 -6.29 11.67
CA SER A 96 4.43 -4.99 11.00
C SER A 96 5.74 -4.69 10.29
N VAL A 97 5.64 -4.13 9.09
CA VAL A 97 6.79 -3.65 8.31
C VAL A 97 6.60 -2.19 7.93
N ARG A 98 7.68 -1.40 8.00
CA ARG A 98 7.66 0.04 7.74
C ARG A 98 8.37 0.38 6.44
N ALA A 99 7.77 1.27 5.65
CA ALA A 99 8.39 1.94 4.51
C ALA A 99 8.58 3.43 4.85
N THR A 100 9.81 3.82 5.18
CA THR A 100 10.17 5.20 5.58
C THR A 100 10.82 5.99 4.45
N ASP A 101 11.41 5.30 3.47
CA ASP A 101 12.16 5.94 2.39
C ASP A 101 11.31 6.01 1.12
N TRP A 102 11.09 7.22 0.62
CA TRP A 102 10.21 7.50 -0.51
C TRP A 102 10.87 8.40 -1.55
N ASP A 103 10.54 8.16 -2.83
CA ASP A 103 10.92 9.04 -3.93
C ASP A 103 10.37 10.47 -3.72
N ALA A 104 11.09 11.45 -4.22
CA ALA A 104 10.55 12.80 -4.37
C ALA A 104 9.25 12.75 -5.20
N PRO A 105 8.13 13.35 -4.74
CA PRO A 105 6.89 13.29 -5.49
C PRO A 105 7.00 13.98 -6.85
N VAL A 106 6.53 13.29 -7.89
CA VAL A 106 6.43 13.83 -9.25
C VAL A 106 5.04 14.40 -9.45
N TYR A 107 4.97 15.71 -9.74
CA TYR A 107 3.71 16.43 -9.92
C TYR A 107 3.35 16.53 -11.40
N THR A 108 2.10 16.20 -11.72
CA THR A 108 1.51 16.39 -13.04
C THR A 108 0.20 17.15 -12.90
N THR A 109 0.08 18.28 -13.58
CA THR A 109 -1.14 19.09 -13.59
C THR A 109 -1.85 18.92 -14.93
N LYS A 110 -3.12 18.51 -14.91
CA LYS A 110 -3.99 18.46 -16.10
C LYS A 110 -5.30 19.18 -15.81
N LYS A 111 -5.65 20.14 -16.66
CA LYS A 111 -6.84 21.00 -16.50
C LYS A 111 -6.87 21.66 -15.10
N LYS A 112 -7.85 21.32 -14.26
CA LYS A 112 -8.08 21.87 -12.92
C LYS A 112 -7.55 20.96 -11.79
N ARG A 113 -6.85 19.87 -12.11
CA ARG A 113 -6.43 18.85 -11.14
C ARG A 113 -4.93 18.64 -11.17
N THR A 114 -4.35 18.53 -9.99
CA THR A 114 -2.94 18.16 -9.80
C THR A 114 -2.89 16.75 -9.24
N LYS A 115 -1.99 15.93 -9.79
CA LYS A 115 -1.65 14.59 -9.31
C LYS A 115 -0.21 14.62 -8.85
N ALA A 116 0.08 14.07 -7.67
CA ALA A 116 1.42 13.81 -7.19
C ALA A 116 1.61 12.29 -7.08
N VAL A 117 2.71 11.77 -7.61
CA VAL A 117 3.06 10.35 -7.53
C VAL A 117 4.39 10.19 -6.82
N THR A 118 4.44 9.34 -5.80
CA THR A 118 5.67 8.93 -5.12
C THR A 118 5.63 7.42 -4.88
N ARG A 119 6.77 6.80 -4.61
CA ARG A 119 6.93 5.37 -4.39
C ARG A 119 7.86 5.14 -3.23
N ALA A 120 7.61 4.07 -2.47
CA ALA A 120 8.60 3.58 -1.52
C ALA A 120 9.83 3.09 -2.29
N LEU A 121 11.02 3.46 -1.82
CA LEU A 121 12.28 3.13 -2.48
C LEU A 121 12.62 1.64 -2.35
N GLN A 122 12.32 1.06 -1.20
CA GLN A 122 12.60 -0.34 -0.91
C GLN A 122 11.35 -1.20 -1.15
N PRO A 123 11.42 -2.20 -2.05
CA PRO A 123 10.36 -3.20 -2.13
C PRO A 123 10.38 -4.11 -0.89
N LEU A 124 9.22 -4.62 -0.52
CA LEU A 124 9.10 -5.67 0.48
C LEU A 124 9.26 -7.03 -0.19
N TYR A 125 10.07 -7.90 0.40
CA TYR A 125 10.33 -9.23 -0.13
C TYR A 125 9.45 -10.24 0.59
N VAL A 126 8.79 -11.09 -0.17
CA VAL A 126 8.03 -12.21 0.40
C VAL A 126 9.03 -13.28 0.83
N THR A 127 9.13 -13.49 2.14
CA THR A 127 10.04 -14.46 2.75
C THR A 127 9.33 -15.69 3.27
N ALA A 128 8.05 -15.55 3.63
CA ALA A 128 7.29 -16.63 4.22
C ALA A 128 6.99 -17.74 3.19
N PRO A 129 7.38 -19.00 3.45
CA PRO A 129 7.13 -20.11 2.53
C PRO A 129 5.66 -20.53 2.46
N ASN A 130 4.91 -20.28 3.52
CA ASN A 130 3.52 -20.70 3.62
C ASN A 130 2.75 -19.88 4.65
N GLY A 131 1.47 -19.64 4.35
CA GLY A 131 0.54 -18.99 5.27
C GLY A 131 -0.57 -18.23 4.56
N GLN A 132 -1.42 -17.63 5.39
CA GLN A 132 -2.47 -16.70 4.98
C GLN A 132 -2.53 -15.57 6.01
N TRP A 133 -2.56 -14.33 5.52
CA TRP A 133 -2.47 -13.12 6.31
C TRP A 133 -3.47 -12.09 5.82
N GLU A 134 -4.25 -11.50 6.72
CA GLU A 134 -4.93 -10.25 6.44
C GLU A 134 -3.90 -9.11 6.50
N MET A 135 -3.95 -8.17 5.56
CA MET A 135 -2.97 -7.08 5.49
C MET A 135 -3.67 -5.73 5.49
N SER A 136 -3.41 -4.90 6.49
CA SER A 136 -3.82 -3.50 6.49
C SER A 136 -2.60 -2.57 6.44
N GLY A 137 -2.82 -1.28 6.26
CA GLY A 137 -1.73 -0.33 6.37
C GLY A 137 -2.15 1.08 6.73
N TYR A 138 -1.22 1.79 7.34
CA TYR A 138 -1.37 3.17 7.81
C TYR A 138 -0.31 4.04 7.15
N LEU A 139 -0.73 5.15 6.56
CA LEU A 139 0.11 6.08 5.82
C LEU A 139 0.07 7.45 6.50
N SER A 140 1.23 7.94 6.92
CA SER A 140 1.40 9.29 7.42
C SER A 140 1.93 10.19 6.32
N VAL A 141 1.24 11.30 6.07
CA VAL A 141 1.62 12.28 5.05
C VAL A 141 1.48 13.70 5.58
N MET A 142 2.47 14.52 5.28
CA MET A 142 2.41 15.97 5.44
C MET A 142 1.88 16.56 4.15
N ILE A 143 0.78 17.31 4.23
CA ILE A 143 0.21 18.02 3.09
C ILE A 143 0.42 19.51 3.31
N ARG A 144 1.13 20.16 2.41
CA ARG A 144 1.28 21.61 2.39
C ARG A 144 0.42 22.17 1.27
N LYS A 145 -0.47 23.11 1.60
CA LYS A 145 -1.35 23.81 0.65
C LYS A 145 -1.07 25.31 0.74
N THR A 146 -1.23 26.01 -0.37
CA THR A 146 -1.24 27.48 -0.37
C THR A 146 -2.63 27.94 -0.74
N ASP A 147 -3.26 28.74 0.11
CA ASP A 147 -4.60 29.27 -0.16
C ASP A 147 -4.59 30.47 -1.12
N ASP A 148 -5.79 30.95 -1.46
CA ASP A 148 -5.97 32.07 -2.39
C ASP A 148 -5.40 33.40 -1.85
N LYS A 149 -5.12 33.50 -0.55
CA LYS A 149 -4.46 34.65 0.09
C LYS A 149 -2.94 34.49 0.15
N GLY A 150 -2.40 33.38 -0.37
CA GLY A 150 -0.97 33.07 -0.31
C GLY A 150 -0.51 32.51 1.02
N GLN A 151 -1.44 32.19 1.95
CA GLN A 151 -1.09 31.59 3.23
C GLN A 151 -0.79 30.10 3.04
N ILE A 152 0.33 29.66 3.61
CA ILE A 152 0.75 28.27 3.60
C ILE A 152 0.16 27.56 4.82
N HIS A 153 -0.51 26.44 4.55
CA HIS A 153 -1.07 25.55 5.56
C HIS A 153 -0.38 24.20 5.46
N THR A 154 0.26 23.75 6.54
CA THR A 154 0.87 22.42 6.63
C THR A 154 0.01 21.54 7.54
N ILE A 155 -0.51 20.45 6.98
CA ILE A 155 -1.54 19.62 7.59
C ILE A 155 -1.02 18.18 7.67
N PRO A 156 -0.68 17.66 8.87
CA PRO A 156 -0.41 16.25 9.05
C PRO A 156 -1.69 15.44 8.87
N ARG A 157 -1.61 14.33 8.12
CA ARG A 157 -2.75 13.44 7.89
C ARG A 157 -2.29 11.99 8.03
N LEU A 158 -3.04 11.23 8.82
CA LEU A 158 -3.01 9.79 8.80
C LEU A 158 -4.13 9.28 7.89
N PHE A 159 -3.78 8.36 7.02
CA PHE A 159 -4.70 7.57 6.21
C PHE A 159 -4.50 6.09 6.49
N TYR A 160 -5.48 5.26 6.16
CA TYR A 160 -5.38 3.82 6.30
C TYR A 160 -6.02 3.10 5.12
N PHE A 161 -5.58 1.90 4.81
CA PHE A 161 -6.35 0.95 4.02
C PHE A 161 -6.47 -0.33 4.83
N ASP A 162 -7.64 -0.95 4.73
CA ASP A 162 -7.89 -2.28 5.22
C ASP A 162 -8.67 -2.97 4.11
N PRO A 163 -8.06 -3.90 3.38
CA PRO A 163 -8.70 -4.52 2.25
C PRO A 163 -9.79 -5.52 2.66
N GLU A 164 -9.95 -5.84 3.96
CA GLU A 164 -10.78 -6.97 4.43
C GLU A 164 -10.50 -8.29 3.68
N SER A 165 -9.38 -8.35 2.96
CA SER A 165 -9.01 -9.46 2.09
C SER A 165 -7.72 -10.08 2.62
N SER A 166 -7.74 -11.41 2.69
CA SER A 166 -6.56 -12.18 3.09
C SER A 166 -5.60 -12.31 1.90
N ALA A 167 -4.31 -12.42 2.15
CA ALA A 167 -3.27 -12.72 1.18
C ALA A 167 -2.60 -14.04 1.62
N GLY A 168 -2.34 -14.98 0.71
CA GLY A 168 -1.79 -16.28 1.08
C GLY A 168 -1.15 -17.01 -0.09
N ASN A 169 -0.47 -18.12 0.17
CA ASN A 169 0.27 -18.88 -0.85
C ASN A 169 -0.57 -19.92 -1.61
N GLY A 170 -1.90 -19.79 -1.65
CA GLY A 170 -2.79 -20.59 -2.50
C GLY A 170 -2.75 -22.13 -2.35
N GLY A 171 -1.98 -22.67 -1.41
CA GLY A 171 -1.81 -24.11 -1.22
C GLY A 171 -2.81 -24.66 -0.20
N ASP A 172 -3.35 -25.85 -0.47
CA ASP A 172 -3.97 -26.66 0.58
C ASP A 172 -2.91 -26.92 1.65
N VAL A 173 -3.20 -26.56 2.90
CA VAL A 173 -2.38 -26.93 4.05
C VAL A 173 -2.36 -28.45 4.10
N PRO A 174 -1.22 -29.13 3.90
CA PRO A 174 -1.14 -30.56 4.09
C PRO A 174 -1.45 -30.85 5.57
N ASP A 175 -2.32 -31.84 5.81
CA ASP A 175 -2.68 -32.32 7.15
C ASP A 175 -1.44 -32.55 8.04
#